data_AF-A0A7C0WGU4-F1
#
_entry.id   AF-A0A7C0WGU4-F1
#
_cell.length_a   1.000
_cell.length_b   1.000
_cell.length_c   1.000
_cell.angle_alpha   90.00
_cell.angle_beta   90.00
_cell.angle_gamma   90.00
#
_symmetry.space_group_name_H-M   'P 1'
#
loop_
_entity.id
_entity.type
_entity.pdbx_description
1 polymer ?
#
loop_
_entity_poly.entity_id
_entity_poly.type
_entity_poly.pdbx_seq_one_letter_code
_entity_poly.pdbx_strand_id
1 'polypeptide(L)'
;MNKRWIEDFIFYWIVQGFRTLFGLLPYSWAVPLGASILYGVSFFYPRRFDIAYSNIKTAFPDLKPARIKHLVRKSVFNLSLSLMEFLLIYKLDKEKLFKLIDVKGLENLDSIGNRGAIFLTAHYDNWELIAIFGALYGYPSYVIAREQKYPRLNSLLNRERMRFGNVVIEKGLSIKKAIQALKAGNRIGILADQNAGKNGLQVKFFGKYASTNPGFIYLTRRASAVVLPIFIRRISLLRHQLVIHPPLDLSGSEKDVIQKYHNILEAYIKKNPEQWLWFHKRWKHSIQKKILILSDSKPGHVRQSRVIGQKLKFALYKKYKNIWPQDEPEIKIREIEVKWPNKIIRTFCYLSGMFSSSRCQGCLRCLYFTLPYNVYSQLTFEKFDYIISTGSSLVPINVILGYENKSRNICILDPGLGYRNKFDKLFVPEHDRVRGENVVCFQGAIVDKDSM
;
A
#
# COMPACT_ATOMS: atom_id res chain seq x y z
N MET A 1 -4.98 -15.41 -31.69
CA MET A 1 -5.93 -15.05 -30.60
C MET A 1 -5.19 -14.28 -29.52
N ASN A 2 -5.63 -13.08 -29.15
CA ASN A 2 -4.89 -12.21 -28.21
C ASN A 2 -4.83 -12.85 -26.81
N LYS A 3 -3.63 -13.07 -26.26
CA LYS A 3 -3.40 -13.64 -24.92
C LYS A 3 -4.25 -12.96 -23.84
N ARG A 4 -4.45 -11.64 -23.94
CA ARG A 4 -5.28 -10.88 -22.99
C ARG A 4 -6.76 -11.25 -23.06
N TRP A 5 -7.27 -11.54 -24.25
CA TRP A 5 -8.66 -11.94 -24.43
C TRP A 5 -8.91 -13.33 -23.83
N ILE A 6 -7.95 -14.25 -23.98
CA ILE A 6 -8.01 -15.59 -23.37
C ILE A 6 -8.00 -15.48 -21.85
N GLU A 7 -7.08 -14.68 -21.27
CA GLU A 7 -7.05 -14.41 -19.83
C GLU A 7 -8.39 -13.84 -19.34
N ASP A 8 -8.93 -12.81 -20.00
CA ASP A 8 -10.23 -12.21 -19.66
C ASP A 8 -11.36 -13.24 -19.69
N PHE A 9 -11.43 -14.06 -20.75
CA PHE A 9 -12.46 -15.09 -20.91
C PHE A 9 -12.36 -16.15 -19.80
N ILE A 10 -11.17 -16.68 -19.55
CA ILE A 10 -10.95 -17.70 -18.51
C ILE A 10 -11.29 -17.13 -17.13
N PHE A 11 -10.77 -15.96 -16.77
CA PHE A 11 -11.03 -15.36 -15.46
C PHE A 11 -12.52 -15.03 -15.28
N TYR A 12 -13.19 -14.55 -16.32
CA TYR A 12 -14.63 -14.31 -16.27
C TYR A 12 -15.41 -15.58 -15.94
N TRP A 13 -15.15 -16.70 -16.64
CA TRP A 13 -15.86 -17.95 -16.37
C TRP A 13 -15.50 -18.58 -15.03
N ILE A 14 -14.26 -18.43 -14.56
CA ILE A 14 -13.90 -18.82 -13.18
C ILE A 14 -14.74 -18.04 -12.18
N VAL A 15 -14.86 -16.71 -12.33
CA VAL A 15 -15.67 -15.89 -11.43
C VAL A 15 -17.15 -16.25 -11.53
N GLN A 16 -17.67 -16.50 -12.73
CA GLN A 16 -19.07 -16.91 -12.92
C GLN A 16 -19.35 -18.29 -12.33
N GLY A 17 -18.49 -19.28 -12.56
CA GLY A 17 -18.62 -20.60 -11.94
C GLY A 17 -18.57 -20.52 -10.42
N PHE A 18 -17.68 -19.70 -9.88
CA PHE A 18 -17.59 -19.44 -8.44
C PHE A 18 -18.86 -18.73 -7.90
N ARG A 19 -19.41 -17.75 -8.63
CA ARG A 19 -20.70 -17.12 -8.28
C ARG A 19 -21.85 -18.12 -8.33
N THR A 20 -21.91 -19.01 -9.31
CA THR A 20 -22.95 -20.04 -9.41
C THR A 20 -22.86 -21.03 -8.26
N LEU A 21 -21.66 -21.56 -7.99
CA LEU A 21 -21.42 -22.53 -6.92
C LEU A 21 -21.82 -21.99 -5.55
N PHE A 22 -21.27 -20.83 -5.16
CA PHE A 22 -21.63 -20.17 -3.89
C PHE A 22 -23.03 -19.55 -3.94
N GLY A 23 -23.55 -19.35 -5.14
CA GLY A 23 -24.91 -18.92 -5.44
C GLY A 23 -25.98 -19.90 -4.99
N LEU A 24 -25.65 -21.18 -4.78
CA LEU A 24 -26.59 -22.18 -4.27
C LEU A 24 -26.70 -22.17 -2.73
N LEU A 25 -25.71 -21.64 -2.03
CA LEU A 25 -25.65 -21.62 -0.56
C LEU A 25 -26.35 -20.38 0.03
N PRO A 26 -26.95 -20.44 1.24
CA PRO A 26 -27.44 -19.23 1.91
C PRO A 26 -26.31 -18.20 2.06
N TYR A 27 -26.62 -16.90 1.93
CA TYR A 27 -25.62 -15.83 1.92
C TYR A 27 -24.69 -15.87 3.14
N SER A 28 -25.24 -16.20 4.31
CA SER A 28 -24.50 -16.31 5.57
C SER A 28 -23.46 -17.42 5.62
N TRP A 29 -23.62 -18.47 4.83
CA TRP A 29 -22.65 -19.56 4.67
C TRP A 29 -21.71 -19.29 3.49
N ALA A 30 -22.27 -18.79 2.39
CA ALA A 30 -21.56 -18.58 1.15
C ALA A 30 -20.39 -17.59 1.31
N VAL A 31 -20.60 -16.48 2.02
CA VAL A 31 -19.59 -15.45 2.23
C VAL A 31 -18.37 -15.95 3.01
N PRO A 32 -18.48 -16.50 4.24
CA PRO A 32 -17.31 -16.96 4.99
C PRO A 32 -16.60 -18.15 4.32
N LEU A 33 -17.35 -19.09 3.71
CA LEU A 33 -16.75 -20.23 3.01
C LEU A 33 -15.96 -19.79 1.79
N GLY A 34 -16.57 -18.99 0.91
CA GLY A 34 -15.90 -18.47 -0.28
C GLY A 34 -14.70 -17.58 0.10
N ALA A 35 -14.82 -16.79 1.17
CA ALA A 35 -13.74 -15.95 1.65
C ALA A 35 -12.56 -16.78 2.17
N SER A 36 -12.84 -17.92 2.80
CA SER A 36 -11.80 -18.85 3.26
C SER A 36 -11.03 -19.47 2.09
N ILE A 37 -11.71 -19.81 1.00
CA ILE A 37 -11.06 -20.29 -0.23
C ILE A 37 -10.21 -19.18 -0.85
N LEU A 38 -10.76 -17.97 -1.01
CA LEU A 38 -10.02 -16.83 -1.56
C LEU A 38 -8.81 -16.45 -0.70
N TYR A 39 -8.93 -16.57 0.63
CA TYR A 39 -7.83 -16.42 1.56
C TYR A 39 -6.75 -17.48 1.33
N GLY A 40 -7.13 -18.75 1.13
CA GLY A 40 -6.20 -19.82 0.73
C GLY A 40 -5.47 -19.51 -0.59
N VAL A 41 -6.20 -19.07 -1.62
CA VAL A 41 -5.63 -18.69 -2.92
C VAL A 41 -4.65 -17.52 -2.81
N SER A 42 -4.86 -16.62 -1.85
CA SER A 42 -4.00 -15.44 -1.66
C SER A 42 -2.53 -15.81 -1.36
N PHE A 43 -2.25 -16.99 -0.78
CA PHE A 43 -0.89 -17.45 -0.47
C PHE A 43 -0.02 -17.66 -1.72
N PHE A 44 -0.63 -17.82 -2.90
CA PHE A 44 0.09 -17.85 -4.18
C PHE A 44 0.60 -16.46 -4.64
N TYR A 45 0.23 -15.38 -3.94
CA TYR A 45 0.62 -14.01 -4.24
C TYR A 45 1.44 -13.33 -3.12
N PRO A 46 2.59 -13.91 -2.71
CA PRO A 46 3.36 -13.47 -1.53
C PRO A 46 3.82 -12.01 -1.61
N ARG A 47 4.01 -11.49 -2.84
CA ARG A 47 4.39 -10.08 -3.04
C ARG A 47 3.39 -9.08 -2.45
N ARG A 48 2.11 -9.44 -2.36
CA ARG A 48 1.08 -8.56 -1.77
C ARG A 48 1.17 -8.54 -0.24
N PHE A 49 1.47 -9.67 0.38
CA PHE A 49 1.70 -9.77 1.82
C PHE A 49 2.86 -8.88 2.26
N ASP A 50 3.96 -8.89 1.52
CA ASP A 50 5.13 -8.07 1.84
C ASP A 50 4.84 -6.56 1.76
N ILE A 51 4.02 -6.13 0.79
CA ILE A 51 3.60 -4.72 0.68
C ILE A 51 2.74 -4.35 1.89
N ALA A 52 1.78 -5.21 2.24
CA ALA A 52 0.92 -4.98 3.40
C ALA A 52 1.71 -4.92 4.70
N TYR A 53 2.64 -5.85 4.92
CA TYR A 53 3.52 -5.81 6.08
C TYR A 53 4.33 -4.51 6.13
N SER A 54 4.98 -4.15 5.02
CA SER A 54 5.84 -2.96 4.94
C SER A 54 5.04 -1.67 5.21
N ASN A 55 3.78 -1.64 4.81
CA ASN A 55 2.88 -0.52 5.07
C ASN A 55 2.40 -0.48 6.53
N ILE A 56 1.98 -1.62 7.10
CA ILE A 56 1.56 -1.70 8.51
C ILE A 56 2.73 -1.34 9.42
N LYS A 57 3.95 -1.81 9.13
CA LYS A 57 5.18 -1.42 9.87
C LYS A 57 5.46 0.09 9.78
N THR A 58 5.07 0.74 8.67
CA THR A 58 5.20 2.20 8.53
C THR A 58 4.16 2.93 9.37
N ALA A 59 2.92 2.43 9.38
CA ALA A 59 1.81 3.05 10.07
C ALA A 59 1.84 2.83 11.60
N PHE A 60 2.38 1.70 12.03
CA PHE A 60 2.42 1.26 13.42
C PHE A 60 3.83 0.75 13.78
N PRO A 61 4.81 1.67 13.92
CA PRO A 61 6.21 1.31 14.13
C PRO A 61 6.46 0.54 15.43
N ASP A 62 5.60 0.70 16.43
CA ASP A 62 5.74 0.06 17.75
C ASP A 62 5.27 -1.41 17.77
N LEU A 63 4.66 -1.89 16.68
CA LEU A 63 4.19 -3.27 16.60
C LEU A 63 5.33 -4.25 16.35
N LYS A 64 5.36 -5.32 17.15
CA LYS A 64 6.26 -6.45 16.93
C LYS A 64 5.95 -7.14 15.58
N PRO A 65 6.96 -7.68 14.86
CA PRO A 65 6.79 -8.37 13.58
C PRO A 65 5.68 -9.43 13.53
N ALA A 66 5.53 -10.22 14.60
CA ALA A 66 4.48 -11.25 14.69
C ALA A 66 3.06 -10.66 14.64
N ARG A 67 2.85 -9.53 15.33
CA ARG A 67 1.56 -8.82 15.34
C ARG A 67 1.27 -8.20 13.98
N ILE A 68 2.29 -7.66 13.30
CA ILE A 68 2.15 -7.14 11.93
C ILE A 68 1.72 -8.27 10.98
N LYS A 69 2.38 -9.44 11.02
CA LYS A 69 1.99 -10.60 10.21
C LYS A 69 0.55 -11.04 10.48
N HIS A 70 0.11 -11.01 11.73
CA HIS A 70 -1.27 -11.29 12.11
C HIS A 70 -2.26 -10.30 11.49
N LEU A 71 -1.96 -9.00 11.55
CA LEU A 71 -2.78 -7.96 10.93
C LEU A 71 -2.83 -8.09 9.41
N VAL A 72 -1.71 -8.42 8.76
CA VAL A 72 -1.69 -8.70 7.31
C VAL A 72 -2.67 -9.83 6.98
N ARG A 73 -2.61 -10.95 7.71
CA ARG A 73 -3.52 -12.10 7.48
C ARG A 73 -4.99 -11.71 7.68
N LYS A 74 -5.30 -10.98 8.76
CA LYS A 74 -6.65 -10.45 8.98
C LYS A 74 -7.10 -9.52 7.86
N SER A 75 -6.22 -8.68 7.33
CA SER A 75 -6.53 -7.75 6.23
C SER A 75 -6.81 -8.48 4.93
N VAL A 76 -6.07 -9.55 4.63
CA VAL A 76 -6.33 -10.39 3.47
C VAL A 76 -7.68 -11.08 3.62
N PHE A 77 -7.97 -11.67 4.78
CA PHE A 77 -9.25 -12.31 5.03
C PHE A 77 -10.41 -11.32 4.94
N ASN A 78 -10.26 -10.10 5.47
CA ASN A 78 -11.28 -9.06 5.34
C ASN A 78 -11.53 -8.67 3.87
N LEU A 79 -10.46 -8.53 3.07
CA LEU A 79 -10.60 -8.30 1.63
C LEU A 79 -11.31 -9.47 0.93
N SER A 80 -11.04 -10.71 1.34
CA SER A 80 -11.73 -11.90 0.84
C SER A 80 -13.22 -11.88 1.18
N LEU A 81 -13.59 -11.45 2.39
CA LEU A 81 -14.99 -11.22 2.78
C LEU A 81 -15.62 -10.14 1.89
N SER A 82 -15.01 -8.96 1.77
CA SER A 82 -15.54 -7.87 0.94
C SER A 82 -15.76 -8.29 -0.52
N LEU A 83 -14.83 -9.08 -1.07
CA LEU A 83 -14.95 -9.62 -2.42
C LEU A 83 -16.13 -10.59 -2.54
N MET A 84 -16.29 -11.52 -1.60
CA MET A 84 -17.43 -12.45 -1.59
C MET A 84 -18.76 -11.74 -1.46
N GLU A 85 -18.86 -10.79 -0.54
CA GLU A 85 -20.06 -10.01 -0.32
C GLU A 85 -20.51 -9.29 -1.58
N PHE A 86 -19.55 -8.68 -2.29
CA PHE A 86 -19.83 -7.98 -3.53
C PHE A 86 -20.15 -8.93 -4.69
N LEU A 87 -19.44 -10.05 -4.82
CA LEU A 87 -19.72 -11.06 -5.86
C LEU A 87 -21.10 -11.70 -5.71
N LEU A 88 -21.56 -11.86 -4.47
CA LEU A 88 -22.86 -12.45 -4.14
C LEU A 88 -23.96 -11.41 -3.89
N ILE A 89 -23.69 -10.13 -4.13
CA ILE A 89 -24.62 -9.04 -3.82
C ILE A 89 -25.94 -9.16 -4.60
N TYR A 90 -25.90 -9.76 -5.79
CA TYR A 90 -27.07 -10.02 -6.64
C TYR A 90 -28.13 -10.88 -5.94
N LYS A 91 -27.73 -11.70 -4.95
CA LYS A 91 -28.64 -12.54 -4.15
C LYS A 91 -29.48 -11.76 -3.16
N LEU A 92 -29.12 -10.52 -2.88
CA LEU A 92 -29.79 -9.69 -1.89
C LEU A 92 -30.74 -8.73 -2.62
N ASP A 93 -31.99 -8.73 -2.17
CA ASP A 93 -32.98 -7.70 -2.48
C ASP A 93 -32.77 -6.48 -1.56
N LYS A 94 -33.58 -5.43 -1.78
CA LYS A 94 -33.47 -4.19 -0.99
C LYS A 94 -33.67 -4.43 0.51
N GLU A 95 -34.67 -5.22 0.89
CA GLU A 95 -35.01 -5.50 2.29
C GLU A 95 -33.87 -6.20 3.03
N LYS A 96 -33.26 -7.22 2.40
CA LYS A 96 -32.10 -7.92 2.98
C LYS A 96 -30.90 -6.99 3.08
N LEU A 97 -30.65 -6.15 2.08
CA LEU A 97 -29.55 -5.19 2.12
C LEU A 97 -29.70 -4.19 3.27
N PHE A 98 -30.91 -3.68 3.52
CA PHE A 98 -31.18 -2.79 4.66
C PHE A 98 -30.84 -3.45 6.01
N LYS A 99 -31.12 -4.75 6.16
CA LYS A 99 -30.79 -5.49 7.40
C LYS A 99 -29.29 -5.67 7.63
N LEU A 100 -28.45 -5.46 6.62
CA LEU A 100 -26.99 -5.62 6.71
C LEU A 100 -26.25 -4.33 7.04
N ILE A 101 -26.94 -3.17 7.03
CA ILE A 101 -26.30 -1.86 7.18
C ILE A 101 -26.94 -1.06 8.32
N ASP A 102 -26.09 -0.53 9.19
CA ASP A 102 -26.42 0.56 10.11
C ASP A 102 -25.88 1.87 9.53
N VAL A 103 -26.64 2.95 9.56
CA VAL A 103 -26.21 4.25 9.01
C VAL A 103 -26.20 5.29 10.12
N LYS A 104 -25.07 5.98 10.26
CA LYS A 104 -24.89 7.12 11.18
C LYS A 104 -24.56 8.38 10.40
N GLY A 105 -25.11 9.51 10.84
CA GLY A 105 -24.82 10.81 10.24
C GLY A 105 -25.69 11.16 9.03
N LEU A 106 -26.88 10.56 8.89
CA LEU A 106 -27.81 10.90 7.80
C LEU A 106 -28.18 12.39 7.82
N GLU A 107 -28.27 12.99 9.01
CA GLU A 107 -28.51 14.41 9.22
C GLU A 107 -27.47 15.30 8.53
N ASN A 108 -26.21 14.84 8.38
CA ASN A 108 -25.17 15.57 7.66
C ASN A 108 -25.46 15.61 6.16
N LEU A 109 -26.10 14.57 5.63
CA LEU A 109 -26.51 14.50 4.23
C LEU A 109 -27.75 15.35 3.97
N ASP A 110 -28.66 15.45 4.93
CA ASP A 110 -29.82 16.35 4.82
C ASP A 110 -29.39 17.82 4.91
N SER A 111 -28.39 18.14 5.75
CA SER A 111 -27.87 19.50 5.94
C SER A 111 -27.31 20.17 4.68
N ILE A 112 -26.96 19.38 3.65
CA ILE A 112 -26.42 19.92 2.39
C ILE A 112 -27.52 20.29 1.39
N GLY A 113 -28.77 19.86 1.63
CA GLY A 113 -29.92 20.09 0.75
C GLY A 113 -29.66 19.59 -0.68
N ASN A 114 -29.98 20.43 -1.66
CA ASN A 114 -29.80 20.11 -3.09
C ASN A 114 -28.40 20.43 -3.64
N ARG A 115 -27.44 20.81 -2.79
CA ARG A 115 -26.07 21.06 -3.25
C ARG A 115 -25.42 19.77 -3.71
N GLY A 116 -24.64 19.85 -4.79
CA GLY A 116 -23.81 18.73 -5.21
C GLY A 116 -22.82 18.35 -4.12
N ALA A 117 -22.50 17.07 -4.01
CA ALA A 117 -21.61 16.58 -2.96
C ALA A 117 -20.59 15.56 -3.47
N ILE A 118 -19.38 15.64 -2.93
CA ILE A 118 -18.37 14.59 -3.06
C ILE A 118 -18.42 13.73 -1.81
N PHE A 119 -18.74 12.46 -1.99
CA PHE A 119 -18.58 11.42 -0.98
C PHE A 119 -17.12 10.96 -1.01
N LEU A 120 -16.33 11.51 -0.10
CA LEU A 120 -14.89 11.26 -0.02
C LEU A 120 -14.63 10.06 0.88
N THR A 121 -14.08 9.00 0.32
CA THR A 121 -13.89 7.72 1.01
C THR A 121 -12.51 7.10 0.72
N ALA A 122 -12.27 5.94 1.30
CA ALA A 122 -11.03 5.17 1.19
C ALA A 122 -11.33 3.72 0.82
N HIS A 123 -10.30 2.97 0.43
CA HIS A 123 -10.37 1.52 0.29
C HIS A 123 -10.40 0.87 1.68
N TYR A 124 -11.45 1.18 2.45
CA TYR A 124 -11.66 0.77 3.82
C TYR A 124 -12.92 -0.08 3.91
N ASP A 125 -12.76 -1.26 4.49
CA ASP A 125 -13.69 -2.39 4.48
C ASP A 125 -14.26 -2.69 3.07
N ASN A 126 -15.58 -2.80 2.93
CA ASN A 126 -16.24 -3.05 1.67
C ASN A 126 -16.77 -1.75 1.04
N TRP A 127 -15.84 -0.93 0.53
CA TRP A 127 -16.15 0.37 -0.08
C TRP A 127 -17.12 0.28 -1.27
N GLU A 128 -17.22 -0.88 -1.94
CA GLU A 128 -18.17 -1.09 -3.04
C GLU A 128 -19.63 -0.99 -2.58
N LEU A 129 -19.89 -1.32 -1.30
CA LEU A 129 -21.24 -1.23 -0.74
C LEU A 129 -21.67 0.20 -0.45
N ILE A 130 -20.76 1.18 -0.40
CA ILE A 130 -21.11 2.59 -0.13
C ILE A 130 -22.06 3.12 -1.19
N ALA A 131 -21.76 2.89 -2.48
CA ALA A 131 -22.62 3.34 -3.57
C ALA A 131 -23.98 2.61 -3.57
N ILE A 132 -23.98 1.32 -3.24
CA ILE A 132 -25.21 0.52 -3.16
C ILE A 132 -26.08 1.02 -2.01
N PHE A 133 -25.54 1.14 -0.80
CA PHE A 133 -26.28 1.60 0.36
C PHE A 133 -26.71 3.06 0.21
N GLY A 134 -25.86 3.95 -0.31
CA GLY A 134 -26.26 5.33 -0.61
C GLY A 134 -27.50 5.39 -1.52
N ALA A 135 -27.51 4.59 -2.58
CA ALA A 135 -28.66 4.50 -3.47
C ALA A 135 -29.93 3.91 -2.81
N LEU A 136 -29.79 2.90 -1.94
CA LEU A 136 -30.92 2.34 -1.19
C LEU A 136 -31.56 3.36 -0.27
N TYR A 137 -30.77 4.25 0.34
CA TYR A 137 -31.25 5.34 1.18
C TYR A 137 -31.72 6.57 0.37
N GLY A 138 -31.85 6.47 -0.96
CA GLY A 138 -32.38 7.54 -1.82
C GLY A 138 -31.34 8.50 -2.38
N TYR A 139 -30.05 8.21 -2.21
CA TYR A 139 -28.95 9.07 -2.66
C TYR A 139 -28.06 8.34 -3.69
N PRO A 140 -28.57 8.04 -4.90
CA PRO A 140 -27.74 7.48 -5.95
C PRO A 140 -26.57 8.42 -6.28
N SER A 141 -25.45 7.83 -6.65
CA SER A 141 -24.20 8.56 -6.86
C SER A 141 -23.54 8.20 -8.19
N TYR A 142 -22.74 9.14 -8.67
CA TYR A 142 -21.80 8.91 -9.74
C TYR A 142 -20.51 8.34 -9.15
N VAL A 143 -20.10 7.15 -9.58
CA VAL A 143 -18.88 6.49 -9.12
C VAL A 143 -17.79 6.69 -10.15
N ILE A 144 -16.71 7.39 -9.79
CA ILE A 144 -15.54 7.50 -10.67
C ILE A 144 -14.70 6.24 -10.52
N ALA A 145 -14.76 5.37 -11.52
CA ALA A 145 -14.02 4.11 -11.55
C ALA A 145 -12.97 4.11 -12.66
N ARG A 146 -11.81 3.53 -12.37
CA ARG A 146 -10.85 3.15 -13.40
C ARG A 146 -11.35 1.87 -14.06
N GLU A 147 -11.27 1.81 -15.39
CA GLU A 147 -11.48 0.58 -16.14
C GLU A 147 -10.55 -0.53 -15.61
N GLN A 148 -11.13 -1.69 -15.33
CA GLN A 148 -10.37 -2.85 -14.88
C GLN A 148 -9.65 -3.52 -16.07
N LYS A 149 -8.56 -4.23 -15.78
CA LYS A 149 -7.71 -4.89 -16.81
C LYS A 149 -8.51 -5.81 -17.75
N TYR A 150 -9.56 -6.44 -17.22
CA TYR A 150 -10.34 -7.50 -17.85
C TYR A 150 -11.75 -6.96 -18.17
N PRO A 151 -12.07 -6.66 -19.45
CA PRO A 151 -13.31 -5.99 -19.82
C PRO A 151 -14.58 -6.71 -19.36
N ARG A 152 -14.64 -8.05 -19.43
CA ARG A 152 -15.84 -8.78 -18.98
C ARG A 152 -16.07 -8.65 -17.48
N LEU A 153 -14.99 -8.72 -16.70
CA LEU A 153 -15.05 -8.47 -15.25
C LEU A 153 -15.38 -7.02 -14.94
N ASN A 154 -14.87 -6.06 -15.72
CA ASN A 154 -15.23 -4.65 -15.59
C ASN A 154 -16.74 -4.43 -15.76
N SER A 155 -17.33 -4.99 -16.82
CA SER A 155 -18.77 -4.91 -17.09
C SER A 155 -19.58 -5.58 -15.97
N LEU A 156 -19.12 -6.71 -15.45
CA LEU A 156 -19.76 -7.40 -14.32
C LEU A 156 -19.81 -6.51 -13.07
N LEU A 157 -18.68 -5.91 -12.68
CA LEU A 157 -18.60 -5.03 -11.52
C LEU A 157 -19.47 -3.78 -11.70
N ASN A 158 -19.44 -3.18 -12.89
CA ASN A 158 -20.22 -1.98 -13.17
C ASN A 158 -21.73 -2.27 -13.17
N ARG A 159 -22.16 -3.44 -13.67
CA ARG A 159 -23.57 -3.86 -13.59
C ARG A 159 -24.06 -3.91 -12.14
N GLU A 160 -23.28 -4.49 -11.23
CA GLU A 160 -23.67 -4.55 -9.81
C GLU A 160 -23.67 -3.15 -9.17
N ARG A 161 -22.71 -2.28 -9.50
CA ARG A 161 -22.68 -0.88 -9.01
C ARG A 161 -23.91 -0.08 -9.44
N MET A 162 -24.36 -0.25 -10.68
CA MET A 162 -25.47 0.52 -11.28
C MET A 162 -26.86 -0.03 -10.92
N ARG A 163 -26.96 -1.16 -10.21
CA ARG A 163 -28.21 -1.89 -9.93
C ARG A 163 -29.32 -1.03 -9.30
N PHE A 164 -28.95 -0.04 -8.48
CA PHE A 164 -29.90 0.82 -7.76
C PHE A 164 -29.85 2.29 -8.21
N GLY A 165 -29.48 2.55 -9.46
CA GLY A 165 -29.53 3.91 -10.05
C GLY A 165 -28.24 4.71 -9.94
N ASN A 166 -27.14 4.10 -9.44
CA ASN A 166 -25.82 4.71 -9.55
C ASN A 166 -25.37 4.75 -11.02
N VAL A 167 -24.47 5.68 -11.33
CA VAL A 167 -23.87 5.82 -12.66
C VAL A 167 -22.35 5.69 -12.54
N VAL A 168 -21.73 4.81 -13.33
CA VAL A 168 -20.26 4.71 -13.36
C VAL A 168 -19.70 5.68 -14.41
N ILE A 169 -18.79 6.57 -13.99
CA ILE A 169 -18.04 7.45 -14.90
C ILE A 169 -16.64 6.87 -15.11
N GLU A 170 -16.31 6.53 -16.36
CA GLU A 170 -14.99 6.03 -16.72
C GLU A 170 -13.91 7.13 -16.70
N LYS A 171 -12.72 6.78 -16.23
CA LYS A 171 -11.60 7.69 -16.00
C LYS A 171 -10.98 8.18 -17.32
N GLY A 172 -11.11 9.49 -17.62
CA GLY A 172 -10.51 10.16 -18.79
C GLY A 172 -11.42 11.23 -19.40
N LEU A 173 -12.72 10.93 -19.50
CA LEU A 173 -13.79 11.84 -19.95
C LEU A 173 -14.47 12.59 -18.78
N SER A 174 -13.88 12.51 -17.58
CA SER A 174 -14.64 12.52 -16.31
C SER A 174 -14.71 13.87 -15.59
N ILE A 175 -13.76 14.79 -15.78
CA ILE A 175 -13.70 16.02 -14.97
C ILE A 175 -14.85 16.97 -15.31
N LYS A 176 -15.08 17.26 -16.60
CA LYS A 176 -16.19 18.14 -17.03
C LYS A 176 -17.55 17.56 -16.63
N LYS A 177 -17.77 16.26 -16.89
CA LYS A 177 -18.99 15.55 -16.50
C LYS A 177 -19.18 15.54 -14.97
N ALA A 178 -18.12 15.33 -14.19
CA ALA A 178 -18.18 15.40 -12.74
C ALA A 178 -18.57 16.80 -12.25
N ILE A 179 -17.97 17.86 -12.81
CA ILE A 179 -18.34 19.24 -12.46
C ILE A 179 -19.82 19.52 -12.82
N GLN A 180 -20.28 19.10 -14.00
CA GLN A 180 -21.68 19.27 -14.41
C GLN A 180 -22.64 18.51 -13.49
N ALA A 181 -22.33 17.25 -13.15
CA ALA A 181 -23.13 16.46 -12.25
C ALA A 181 -23.23 17.11 -10.86
N LEU A 182 -22.11 17.59 -10.31
CA LEU A 182 -22.08 18.31 -9.04
C LEU A 182 -22.89 19.61 -9.10
N LYS A 183 -22.77 20.40 -10.18
CA LYS A 183 -23.58 21.62 -10.37
C LYS A 183 -25.07 21.33 -10.46
N ALA A 184 -25.45 20.17 -10.98
CA ALA A 184 -26.83 19.69 -11.02
C ALA A 184 -27.31 19.05 -9.70
N GLY A 185 -26.57 19.22 -8.59
CA GLY A 185 -26.96 18.70 -7.28
C GLY A 185 -26.67 17.21 -7.07
N ASN A 186 -25.97 16.55 -7.99
CA ASN A 186 -25.67 15.13 -7.87
C ASN A 186 -24.49 14.84 -6.93
N ARG A 187 -24.37 13.58 -6.54
CA ARG A 187 -23.35 13.09 -5.61
C ARG A 187 -22.29 12.29 -6.36
N ILE A 188 -21.03 12.45 -5.98
CA ILE A 188 -19.90 11.75 -6.62
C ILE A 188 -19.06 11.03 -5.57
N GLY A 189 -18.88 9.72 -5.74
CA GLY A 189 -17.96 8.92 -4.91
C GLY A 189 -16.51 9.02 -5.38
N ILE A 190 -15.59 9.38 -4.48
CA ILE A 190 -14.15 9.48 -4.75
C ILE A 190 -13.35 8.73 -3.67
N LEU A 191 -12.49 7.81 -4.12
CA LEU A 191 -11.49 7.13 -3.29
C LEU A 191 -10.17 7.94 -3.27
N ALA A 192 -9.78 8.46 -2.11
CA ALA A 192 -8.68 9.43 -1.96
C ALA A 192 -7.48 8.97 -1.12
N ASP A 193 -7.34 7.67 -0.87
CA ASP A 193 -6.34 7.08 0.04
C ASP A 193 -5.14 6.43 -0.66
N GLN A 194 -5.16 6.31 -1.99
CA GLN A 194 -4.06 5.70 -2.74
C GLN A 194 -2.96 6.71 -3.13
N ASN A 195 -1.76 6.20 -3.35
CA ASN A 195 -0.62 7.02 -3.78
C ASN A 195 -0.87 7.65 -5.17
N ALA A 196 -0.85 8.98 -5.23
CA ALA A 196 -1.11 9.77 -6.43
C ALA A 196 0.10 9.90 -7.38
N GLY A 197 1.24 9.32 -7.02
CA GLY A 197 2.43 9.36 -7.87
C GLY A 197 3.19 10.67 -7.72
N LYS A 198 3.78 11.16 -8.82
CA LYS A 198 4.57 12.40 -8.82
C LYS A 198 3.71 13.67 -8.78
N ASN A 199 2.45 13.59 -9.21
CA ASN A 199 1.56 14.75 -9.34
C ASN A 199 0.67 14.97 -8.11
N GLY A 200 0.91 14.22 -7.03
CA GLY A 200 0.18 14.41 -5.77
C GLY A 200 0.88 15.41 -4.86
N LEU A 201 0.14 15.92 -3.88
CA LEU A 201 0.68 16.75 -2.81
C LEU A 201 1.24 15.87 -1.69
N GLN A 202 2.35 16.30 -1.09
CA GLN A 202 2.93 15.64 0.08
C GLN A 202 2.20 16.09 1.35
N VAL A 203 1.61 15.13 2.05
CA VAL A 203 0.87 15.32 3.30
C VAL A 203 1.20 14.18 4.26
N LYS A 204 1.10 14.40 5.57
CA LYS A 204 1.40 13.33 6.53
C LYS A 204 0.24 12.32 6.56
N PHE A 205 0.62 11.04 6.58
CA PHE A 205 -0.29 9.92 6.77
C PHE A 205 0.44 8.87 7.63
N PHE A 206 -0.04 8.67 8.85
CA PHE A 206 0.64 7.97 9.94
C PHE A 206 2.04 8.53 10.22
N GLY A 207 2.14 9.86 10.31
CA GLY A 207 3.41 10.54 10.61
C GLY A 207 4.44 10.55 9.47
N LYS A 208 4.25 9.77 8.40
CA LYS A 208 5.12 9.75 7.20
C LYS A 208 4.46 10.48 6.02
N TYR A 209 5.23 11.29 5.27
CA TYR A 209 4.72 11.94 4.06
C TYR A 209 4.23 10.94 3.02
N ALA A 210 3.06 11.17 2.47
CA ALA A 210 2.48 10.39 1.40
C ALA A 210 1.93 11.32 0.31
N SER A 211 2.10 10.92 -0.96
CA SER A 211 1.57 11.64 -2.12
C SER A 211 0.07 11.36 -2.26
N THR A 212 -0.76 12.41 -2.16
CA THR A 212 -2.23 12.35 -2.25
C THR A 212 -2.75 13.26 -3.36
N ASN A 213 -3.82 12.84 -4.03
CA ASN A 213 -4.41 13.58 -5.15
C ASN A 213 -5.33 14.70 -4.62
N PRO A 214 -5.07 15.99 -4.92
CA PRO A 214 -5.94 17.10 -4.51
C PRO A 214 -7.20 17.25 -5.38
N GLY A 215 -7.42 16.40 -6.39
CA GLY A 215 -8.44 16.58 -7.41
C GLY A 215 -9.87 16.75 -6.90
N PHE A 216 -10.21 16.20 -5.73
CA PHE A 216 -11.53 16.43 -5.12
C PHE A 216 -11.72 17.91 -4.72
N ILE A 217 -10.67 18.58 -4.23
CA ILE A 217 -10.71 20.00 -3.85
C ILE A 217 -11.00 20.86 -5.08
N TYR A 218 -10.30 20.57 -6.19
CA TYR A 218 -10.53 21.24 -7.46
C TYR A 218 -11.98 21.07 -7.95
N LEU A 219 -12.50 19.83 -7.95
CA LEU A 219 -13.89 19.55 -8.34
C LEU A 219 -14.88 20.30 -7.46
N THR A 220 -14.66 20.29 -6.15
CA THR A 220 -15.56 20.96 -5.20
C THR A 220 -15.59 22.46 -5.41
N ARG A 221 -14.42 23.11 -5.50
CA ARG A 221 -14.32 24.56 -5.71
C ARG A 221 -14.94 24.99 -7.04
N ARG A 222 -14.76 24.22 -8.11
CA ARG A 222 -15.32 24.52 -9.45
C ARG A 222 -16.83 24.34 -9.54
N ALA A 223 -17.40 23.46 -8.72
CA ALA A 223 -18.82 23.15 -8.72
C ALA A 223 -19.60 23.82 -7.58
N SER A 224 -18.93 24.56 -6.69
CA SER A 224 -19.50 25.05 -5.43
C SER A 224 -20.20 23.94 -4.63
N ALA A 225 -19.60 22.75 -4.64
CA ALA A 225 -20.13 21.55 -4.00
C ALA A 225 -19.71 21.44 -2.53
N VAL A 226 -20.20 20.41 -1.84
CA VAL A 226 -19.79 20.04 -0.48
C VAL A 226 -18.93 18.77 -0.53
N VAL A 227 -18.01 18.59 0.44
CA VAL A 227 -17.30 17.32 0.63
C VAL A 227 -17.78 16.68 1.91
N LEU A 228 -18.28 15.44 1.84
CA LEU A 228 -18.66 14.64 2.99
C LEU A 228 -17.71 13.44 3.09
N PRO A 229 -16.88 13.33 4.15
CA PRO A 229 -16.15 12.10 4.41
C PRO A 229 -17.12 10.98 4.77
N ILE A 230 -17.06 9.87 4.04
CA ILE A 230 -17.94 8.71 4.27
C ILE A 230 -17.09 7.45 4.37
N PHE A 231 -17.28 6.69 5.43
CA PHE A 231 -16.57 5.43 5.64
C PHE A 231 -17.54 4.32 5.99
N ILE A 232 -17.33 3.15 5.39
CA ILE A 232 -18.01 1.91 5.76
C ILE A 232 -17.08 1.06 6.60
N ARG A 233 -17.60 0.46 7.67
CA ARG A 233 -16.83 -0.46 8.52
C ARG A 233 -17.62 -1.73 8.77
N ARG A 234 -16.95 -2.87 8.79
CA ARG A 234 -17.55 -4.13 9.23
C ARG A 234 -17.65 -4.14 10.74
N ILE A 235 -18.85 -4.41 11.26
CA ILE A 235 -19.13 -4.48 12.71
C ILE A 235 -19.40 -5.90 13.19
N SER A 236 -19.82 -6.79 12.29
CA SER A 236 -19.87 -8.24 12.49
C SER A 236 -19.72 -8.93 11.13
N LEU A 237 -19.68 -10.26 11.07
CA LEU A 237 -19.31 -11.02 9.86
C LEU A 237 -19.98 -10.51 8.57
N LEU A 238 -21.27 -10.16 8.61
CA LEU A 238 -22.04 -9.69 7.45
C LEU A 238 -22.68 -8.31 7.67
N ARG A 239 -22.49 -7.70 8.85
CA ARG A 239 -23.06 -6.38 9.14
C ARG A 239 -22.02 -5.29 9.01
N HIS A 240 -22.47 -4.19 8.46
CA HIS A 240 -21.71 -3.01 8.17
C HIS A 240 -22.29 -1.81 8.91
N GLN A 241 -21.47 -0.80 9.13
CA GLN A 241 -21.91 0.52 9.52
C GLN A 241 -21.34 1.55 8.55
N LEU A 242 -22.22 2.30 7.90
CA LEU A 242 -21.87 3.48 7.13
C LEU A 242 -21.88 4.70 8.06
N VAL A 243 -20.81 5.47 8.06
CA VAL A 243 -20.72 6.71 8.84
C VAL A 243 -20.47 7.86 7.89
N ILE A 244 -21.40 8.82 7.92
CA ILE A 244 -21.34 10.07 7.17
C ILE A 244 -20.88 11.16 8.12
N HIS A 245 -19.70 11.70 7.89
CA HIS A 245 -19.17 12.80 8.69
C HIS A 245 -19.80 14.13 8.28
N PRO A 246 -19.75 15.14 9.17
CA PRO A 246 -20.04 16.52 8.79
C PRO A 246 -19.22 16.98 7.58
N PRO A 247 -19.70 18.01 6.85
CA PRO A 247 -18.96 18.63 5.76
C PRO A 247 -17.50 18.90 6.13
N LEU A 248 -16.58 18.44 5.29
CA LEU A 248 -15.16 18.70 5.46
C LEU A 248 -14.89 20.19 5.23
N ASP A 249 -14.28 20.84 6.21
CA ASP A 249 -13.87 22.23 6.11
C ASP A 249 -12.74 22.40 5.07
N LEU A 250 -13.05 23.10 3.98
CA LEU A 250 -12.18 23.35 2.83
C LEU A 250 -11.37 24.64 2.94
N SER A 251 -11.41 25.32 4.10
CA SER A 251 -10.57 26.47 4.40
C SER A 251 -9.08 26.08 4.46
N GLY A 252 -8.22 27.04 4.11
CA GLY A 252 -6.76 26.87 4.09
C GLY A 252 -6.20 26.33 2.77
N SER A 253 -4.95 25.88 2.83
CA SER A 253 -4.25 25.33 1.67
C SER A 253 -4.80 23.95 1.30
N GLU A 254 -4.52 23.49 0.07
CA GLU A 254 -4.93 22.13 -0.34
C GLU A 254 -4.31 21.04 0.54
N LYS A 255 -3.10 21.27 1.06
CA LYS A 255 -2.44 20.35 2.00
C LYS A 255 -3.19 20.27 3.33
N ASP A 256 -3.68 21.39 3.85
CA ASP A 256 -4.44 21.43 5.11
C ASP A 256 -5.75 20.64 4.99
N VAL A 257 -6.48 20.84 3.90
CA VAL A 257 -7.74 20.12 3.63
C VAL A 257 -7.50 18.62 3.51
N ILE A 258 -6.47 18.20 2.78
CA ILE A 258 -6.12 16.77 2.68
C ILE A 258 -5.69 16.23 4.04
N GLN A 259 -4.94 17.01 4.84
CA GLN A 259 -4.50 16.59 6.17
C GLN A 259 -5.69 16.37 7.10
N LYS A 260 -6.71 17.23 7.07
CA LYS A 260 -7.97 17.04 7.81
C LYS A 260 -8.63 15.70 7.43
N TYR A 261 -8.77 15.42 6.14
CA TYR A 261 -9.32 14.14 5.66
C TYR A 261 -8.48 12.93 6.11
N HIS A 262 -7.16 13.02 5.99
CA HIS A 262 -6.25 11.97 6.45
C HIS A 262 -6.36 11.70 7.94
N ASN A 263 -6.51 12.74 8.78
CA ASN A 263 -6.66 12.59 10.22
C ASN A 263 -7.93 11.78 10.57
N ILE A 264 -9.04 12.04 9.85
CA ILE A 264 -10.28 11.27 9.99
C ILE A 264 -10.00 9.81 9.59
N LEU A 265 -9.44 9.57 8.40
CA LEU A 265 -9.14 8.22 7.93
C LEU A 265 -8.18 7.46 8.86
N GLU A 266 -7.16 8.12 9.39
CA GLU A 266 -6.23 7.52 10.36
C GLU A 266 -6.95 7.03 11.61
N ALA A 267 -7.94 7.77 12.11
CA ALA A 267 -8.72 7.35 13.29
C ALA A 267 -9.46 6.02 13.04
N TYR A 268 -10.05 5.85 11.84
CA TYR A 268 -10.70 4.59 11.44
C TYR A 268 -9.70 3.44 11.35
N ILE A 269 -8.58 3.67 10.67
CA ILE A 269 -7.56 2.64 10.47
C ILE A 269 -6.89 2.27 11.80
N LYS A 270 -6.67 3.22 12.73
CA LYS A 270 -6.14 2.91 14.07
C LYS A 270 -7.09 2.02 14.87
N LYS A 271 -8.41 2.22 14.73
CA LYS A 271 -9.44 1.43 15.43
C LYS A 271 -9.57 0.00 14.88
N ASN A 272 -9.59 -0.15 13.56
CA ASN A 272 -9.70 -1.45 12.88
C ASN A 272 -8.67 -1.53 11.74
N PRO A 273 -7.38 -1.75 12.06
CA PRO A 273 -6.32 -1.74 11.07
C PRO A 273 -6.52 -2.79 9.99
N GLU A 274 -7.09 -3.95 10.32
CA GLU A 274 -7.37 -5.01 9.34
C GLU A 274 -8.35 -4.63 8.24
N GLN A 275 -9.14 -3.55 8.38
CA GLN A 275 -10.16 -3.20 7.39
C GLN A 275 -9.62 -2.32 6.26
N TRP A 276 -8.41 -1.76 6.37
CA TRP A 276 -7.84 -0.95 5.28
C TRP A 276 -7.09 -1.79 4.24
N LEU A 277 -7.15 -1.39 2.97
CA LEU A 277 -6.48 -2.06 1.87
C LEU A 277 -4.95 -1.81 1.87
N TRP A 278 -4.22 -2.56 2.70
CA TRP A 278 -2.76 -2.46 2.85
C TRP A 278 -1.94 -2.88 1.62
N PHE A 279 -2.55 -3.40 0.56
CA PHE A 279 -1.85 -4.01 -0.58
C PHE A 279 -1.37 -3.00 -1.66
N HIS A 280 -1.66 -1.71 -1.47
CA HIS A 280 -1.20 -0.64 -2.34
C HIS A 280 0.12 -0.03 -1.83
N LYS A 281 1.06 0.36 -2.71
CA LYS A 281 2.34 0.95 -2.29
C LYS A 281 2.17 2.42 -1.86
N ARG A 282 1.50 2.66 -0.73
CA ARG A 282 1.08 3.98 -0.23
C ARG A 282 2.21 5.00 -0.11
N TRP A 283 3.36 4.59 0.44
CA TRP A 283 4.50 5.50 0.67
C TRP A 283 5.58 5.42 -0.42
N LYS A 284 5.28 4.87 -1.61
CA LYS A 284 6.27 4.75 -2.71
C LYS A 284 6.91 6.09 -3.07
N HIS A 285 6.11 7.15 -3.13
CA HIS A 285 6.54 8.51 -3.49
C HIS A 285 6.64 9.45 -2.28
N SER A 286 6.87 8.89 -1.09
CA SER A 286 7.21 9.69 0.09
C SER A 286 8.54 10.40 -0.11
N ILE A 287 8.60 11.69 0.26
CA ILE A 287 9.83 12.49 0.31
C ILE A 287 10.70 12.18 1.54
N GLN A 288 10.18 11.39 2.49
CA GLN A 288 10.93 10.88 3.63
C GLN A 288 11.56 9.52 3.29
N LYS A 289 12.90 9.44 3.35
CA LYS A 289 13.66 8.20 3.16
C LYS A 289 14.66 7.96 4.28
N LYS A 290 14.80 6.68 4.64
CA LYS A 290 15.82 6.21 5.59
C LYS A 290 16.78 5.26 4.89
N ILE A 291 18.07 5.57 4.98
CA ILE A 291 19.17 4.76 4.43
C ILE A 291 19.89 4.11 5.61
N LEU A 292 19.97 2.79 5.62
CA LEU A 292 20.75 2.03 6.58
C LEU A 292 22.12 1.71 5.99
N ILE A 293 23.18 2.04 6.72
CA ILE A 293 24.54 1.56 6.47
C ILE A 293 24.87 0.49 7.52
N LEU A 294 25.15 -0.73 7.05
CA LEU A 294 25.64 -1.82 7.88
C LEU A 294 27.17 -1.78 7.91
N SER A 295 27.74 -1.65 9.10
CA SER A 295 29.20 -1.53 9.32
C SER A 295 29.76 -2.78 9.99
N ASP A 296 30.83 -3.34 9.43
CA ASP A 296 31.59 -4.47 10.00
C ASP A 296 32.88 -4.01 10.70
N SER A 297 32.93 -2.72 11.06
CA SER A 297 34.05 -2.05 11.73
C SER A 297 35.35 -1.97 10.92
N LYS A 298 35.39 -2.46 9.67
CA LYS A 298 36.58 -2.33 8.81
C LYS A 298 36.64 -0.93 8.19
N PRO A 299 37.70 -0.13 8.43
CA PRO A 299 37.74 1.26 7.99
C PRO A 299 37.50 1.46 6.49
N GLY A 300 38.08 0.60 5.63
CA GLY A 300 37.89 0.67 4.18
C GLY A 300 36.46 0.34 3.72
N HIS A 301 35.77 -0.56 4.42
CA HIS A 301 34.38 -0.90 4.12
C HIS A 301 33.43 0.23 4.52
N VAL A 302 33.60 0.74 5.74
CA VAL A 302 32.80 1.83 6.29
C VAL A 302 32.93 3.09 5.43
N ARG A 303 34.16 3.43 5.01
CA ARG A 303 34.41 4.59 4.13
C ARG A 303 33.62 4.49 2.82
N GLN A 304 33.72 3.36 2.12
CA GLN A 304 33.00 3.16 0.85
C GLN A 304 31.47 3.18 1.03
N SER A 305 30.95 2.52 2.07
CA SER A 305 29.53 2.56 2.40
C SER A 305 29.02 3.97 2.68
N ARG A 306 29.79 4.79 3.40
CA ARG A 306 29.45 6.20 3.68
C ARG A 306 29.42 7.04 2.41
N VAL A 307 30.42 6.91 1.54
CA VAL A 307 30.46 7.62 0.25
C VAL A 307 29.21 7.31 -0.58
N ILE A 308 28.87 6.03 -0.77
CA ILE A 308 27.67 5.63 -1.50
C ILE A 308 26.39 6.11 -0.81
N GLY A 309 26.33 6.03 0.52
CA GLY A 309 25.21 6.53 1.31
C GLY A 309 24.97 8.02 1.12
N GLN A 310 26.02 8.85 1.13
CA GLN A 310 25.92 10.29 0.91
C GLN A 310 25.54 10.64 -0.53
N LYS A 311 26.15 9.98 -1.53
CA LYS A 311 25.77 10.16 -2.94
C LYS A 311 24.29 9.81 -3.17
N LEU A 312 23.83 8.69 -2.60
CA LEU A 312 22.43 8.29 -2.66
C LEU A 312 21.51 9.31 -1.97
N LYS A 313 21.89 9.80 -0.79
CA LYS A 313 21.15 10.85 -0.08
C LYS A 313 21.00 12.10 -0.94
N PHE A 314 22.09 12.59 -1.51
CA PHE A 314 22.09 13.76 -2.39
C PHE A 314 21.25 13.55 -3.65
N ALA A 315 21.38 12.39 -4.31
CA ALA A 315 20.60 12.06 -5.51
C ALA A 315 19.10 11.98 -5.22
N LEU A 316 18.70 11.38 -4.09
CA LEU A 316 17.30 11.32 -3.66
C LEU A 316 16.77 12.71 -3.32
N TYR A 317 17.55 13.51 -2.60
CA TYR A 317 17.18 14.89 -2.26
C TYR A 317 16.93 15.71 -3.53
N LYS A 318 17.91 15.77 -4.45
CA LYS A 318 17.78 16.50 -5.73
C LYS A 318 16.59 16.02 -6.54
N LYS A 319 16.39 14.70 -6.64
CA LYS A 319 15.25 14.11 -7.34
C LYS A 319 13.91 14.55 -6.75
N TYR A 320 13.76 14.51 -5.44
CA TYR A 320 12.50 14.86 -4.79
C TYR A 320 12.25 16.36 -4.75
N LYS A 321 13.29 17.18 -4.57
CA LYS A 321 13.19 18.63 -4.67
C LYS A 321 12.76 19.09 -6.07
N ASN A 322 13.24 18.41 -7.13
CA ASN A 322 12.81 18.71 -8.50
C ASN A 322 11.33 18.34 -8.73
N ILE A 323 10.84 17.23 -8.17
CA ILE A 323 9.44 16.80 -8.33
C ILE A 323 8.49 17.68 -7.48
N TRP A 324 8.91 18.03 -6.25
CA TRP A 324 8.15 18.86 -5.32
C TRP A 324 9.00 20.04 -4.82
N PRO A 325 9.11 21.13 -5.60
CA PRO A 325 9.95 22.28 -5.24
C PRO A 325 9.53 22.95 -3.92
N GLN A 326 8.22 22.92 -3.64
CA GLN A 326 7.60 23.52 -2.46
C GLN A 326 7.70 22.66 -1.19
N ASP A 327 8.26 21.45 -1.29
CA ASP A 327 8.45 20.54 -0.18
C ASP A 327 9.93 20.36 0.11
N GLU A 328 10.24 19.99 1.35
CA GLU A 328 11.61 19.76 1.80
C GLU A 328 11.84 18.25 2.03
N PRO A 329 12.63 17.56 1.17
CA PRO A 329 12.87 16.13 1.32
C PRO A 329 13.71 15.77 2.55
N GLU A 330 13.19 14.89 3.40
CA GLU A 330 13.91 14.43 4.60
C GLU A 330 14.57 13.07 4.33
N ILE A 331 15.88 13.09 4.02
CA ILE A 331 16.66 11.88 3.75
C ILE A 331 17.66 11.65 4.89
N LYS A 332 17.42 10.64 5.71
CA LYS A 332 18.24 10.32 6.89
C LYS A 332 19.11 9.10 6.62
N ILE A 333 20.38 9.16 7.04
CA ILE A 333 21.30 8.04 7.05
C ILE A 333 21.44 7.58 8.51
N ARG A 334 21.35 6.28 8.73
CA ARG A 334 21.64 5.63 10.00
C ARG A 334 22.72 4.58 9.77
N GLU A 335 23.78 4.64 10.55
CA GLU A 335 24.84 3.64 10.56
C GLU A 335 24.66 2.74 11.76
N ILE A 336 24.69 1.42 11.56
CA ILE A 336 24.61 0.42 12.62
C ILE A 336 25.82 -0.50 12.49
N GLU A 337 26.64 -0.52 13.53
CA GLU A 337 27.76 -1.45 13.66
C GLU A 337 27.25 -2.83 14.06
N VAL A 338 27.75 -3.86 13.38
CA VAL A 338 27.42 -5.26 13.65
C VAL A 338 28.69 -6.03 13.97
N LYS A 339 28.84 -6.37 15.25
CA LYS A 339 29.90 -7.28 15.73
C LYS A 339 29.33 -8.68 15.87
N TRP A 340 29.94 -9.63 15.17
CA TRP A 340 29.58 -11.04 15.27
C TRP A 340 30.13 -11.64 16.57
N PRO A 341 29.33 -12.38 17.36
CA PRO A 341 29.84 -12.98 18.59
C PRO A 341 30.95 -14.00 18.34
N ASN A 342 30.84 -14.76 17.25
CA ASN A 342 31.89 -15.68 16.78
C ASN A 342 31.69 -16.02 15.28
N LYS A 343 32.68 -16.70 14.70
CA LYS A 343 32.67 -17.12 13.29
C LYS A 343 31.55 -18.11 12.97
N ILE A 344 31.20 -19.00 13.89
CA ILE A 344 30.17 -20.04 13.69
C ILE A 344 28.79 -19.40 13.50
N ILE A 345 28.42 -18.47 14.39
CA ILE A 345 27.15 -17.73 14.31
C ILE A 345 27.08 -16.91 13.01
N ARG A 346 28.18 -16.27 12.62
CA ARG A 346 28.27 -15.54 11.34
C ARG A 346 28.02 -16.47 10.16
N THR A 347 28.67 -17.64 10.12
CA THR A 347 28.50 -18.63 9.05
C THR A 347 27.06 -19.16 9.02
N PHE A 348 26.46 -19.45 10.18
CA PHE A 348 25.05 -19.85 10.27
C PHE A 348 24.12 -18.77 9.71
N CYS A 349 24.35 -17.49 10.04
CA CYS A 349 23.57 -16.39 9.49
C CYS A 349 23.76 -16.26 7.97
N TYR A 350 24.99 -16.44 7.48
CA TYR A 350 25.31 -16.42 6.05
C TYR A 350 24.55 -17.52 5.30
N LEU A 351 24.49 -18.75 5.81
CA LEU A 351 23.70 -19.81 5.21
C LEU A 351 22.19 -19.50 5.27
N SER A 352 21.71 -18.98 6.39
CA SER A 352 20.29 -18.62 6.56
C SER A 352 19.81 -17.54 5.57
N GLY A 353 20.64 -16.53 5.29
CA GLY A 353 20.31 -15.51 4.30
C GLY A 353 20.26 -16.04 2.86
N MET A 354 20.99 -17.11 2.54
CA MET A 354 20.96 -17.76 1.21
C MET A 354 19.58 -18.35 0.91
N PHE A 355 18.84 -18.80 1.92
CA PHE A 355 17.48 -19.32 1.77
C PHE A 355 16.39 -18.28 2.05
N SER A 356 16.77 -17.08 2.49
CA SER A 356 15.83 -15.99 2.73
C SER A 356 15.19 -15.49 1.43
N SER A 357 13.88 -15.26 1.47
CA SER A 357 13.07 -14.84 0.32
C SER A 357 11.85 -14.04 0.76
N SER A 358 11.08 -13.55 -0.21
CA SER A 358 9.77 -12.94 0.04
C SER A 358 8.77 -13.90 0.69
N ARG A 359 8.88 -15.23 0.47
CA ARG A 359 7.91 -16.19 1.03
C ARG A 359 8.00 -16.31 2.55
N CYS A 360 9.22 -16.26 3.10
CA CYS A 360 9.45 -16.23 4.55
C CYS A 360 9.60 -14.80 5.10
N GLN A 361 9.44 -13.80 4.24
CA GLN A 361 9.56 -12.39 4.56
C GLN A 361 10.89 -12.06 5.26
N GLY A 362 11.98 -12.58 4.69
CA GLY A 362 13.34 -12.38 5.20
C GLY A 362 13.76 -13.26 6.39
N CYS A 363 12.87 -13.99 7.08
CA CYS A 363 13.25 -14.75 8.30
C CYS A 363 13.92 -13.91 9.41
N LEU A 364 13.20 -12.93 9.99
CA LEU A 364 13.71 -12.20 11.17
C LEU A 364 14.09 -13.08 12.37
N ARG A 365 13.48 -14.26 12.50
CA ARG A 365 13.82 -15.22 13.56
C ARG A 365 15.27 -15.69 13.44
N CYS A 366 15.78 -15.80 12.22
CA CYS A 366 17.17 -16.13 11.95
C CYS A 366 18.10 -15.05 12.53
N LEU A 367 17.77 -13.76 12.36
CA LEU A 367 18.53 -12.64 12.94
C LEU A 367 18.44 -12.57 14.47
N TYR A 368 17.30 -12.93 15.04
CA TYR A 368 17.10 -12.93 16.50
C TYR A 368 18.08 -13.88 17.21
N PHE A 369 18.39 -15.03 16.60
CA PHE A 369 19.32 -15.99 17.17
C PHE A 369 20.79 -15.68 16.88
N THR A 370 21.09 -14.82 15.90
CA THR A 370 22.46 -14.57 15.44
C THR A 370 23.02 -13.22 15.86
N LEU A 371 22.17 -12.27 16.25
CA LEU A 371 22.57 -10.92 16.63
C LEU A 371 22.32 -10.64 18.11
N PRO A 372 23.21 -9.89 18.78
CA PRO A 372 22.90 -9.30 20.09
C PRO A 372 21.59 -8.50 20.05
N TYR A 373 20.80 -8.59 21.13
CA TYR A 373 19.45 -8.01 21.15
C TYR A 373 19.41 -6.50 20.87
N ASN A 374 20.40 -5.75 21.36
CA ASN A 374 20.52 -4.30 21.13
C ASN A 374 20.76 -3.95 19.65
N VAL A 375 21.41 -4.82 18.87
CA VAL A 375 21.58 -4.64 17.42
C VAL A 375 20.32 -5.11 16.69
N TYR A 376 19.79 -6.26 17.08
CA TYR A 376 18.56 -6.82 16.53
C TYR A 376 17.38 -5.84 16.62
N SER A 377 17.15 -5.21 17.77
CA SER A 377 16.05 -4.29 17.99
C SER A 377 16.15 -3.04 17.11
N GLN A 378 17.35 -2.48 16.96
CA GLN A 378 17.60 -1.32 16.10
C GLN A 378 17.33 -1.63 14.61
N LEU A 379 17.66 -2.84 14.15
CA LEU A 379 17.48 -3.25 12.76
C LEU A 379 16.03 -3.63 12.43
N THR A 380 15.28 -4.16 13.40
CA THR A 380 13.98 -4.79 13.12
C THR A 380 12.77 -3.95 13.50
N PHE A 381 12.85 -3.04 14.47
CA PHE A 381 11.73 -2.15 14.79
C PHE A 381 11.62 -0.96 13.84
N GLU A 382 12.75 -0.48 13.32
CA GLU A 382 12.75 0.58 12.31
C GLU A 382 12.60 0.00 10.89
N LYS A 383 11.91 0.75 10.02
CA LYS A 383 11.86 0.47 8.59
C LYS A 383 12.85 1.36 7.84
N PHE A 384 13.72 0.74 7.06
CA PHE A 384 14.65 1.41 6.15
C PHE A 384 14.17 1.30 4.70
N ASP A 385 14.33 2.35 3.91
CA ASP A 385 13.97 2.36 2.49
C ASP A 385 15.13 1.84 1.62
N TYR A 386 16.38 2.03 2.06
CA TYR A 386 17.61 1.58 1.42
C TYR A 386 18.53 0.93 2.44
N ILE A 387 19.26 -0.11 2.04
CA ILE A 387 20.23 -0.80 2.90
C ILE A 387 21.52 -1.00 2.12
N ILE A 388 22.63 -0.55 2.71
CA ILE A 388 23.98 -0.60 2.13
C ILE A 388 24.83 -1.49 3.03
N SER A 389 25.54 -2.45 2.44
CA SER A 389 26.58 -3.24 3.10
C SER A 389 27.81 -3.35 2.21
N THR A 390 28.97 -3.62 2.82
CA THR A 390 30.22 -3.85 2.09
C THR A 390 30.83 -5.21 2.44
N GLY A 391 31.26 -5.96 1.42
CA GLY A 391 31.79 -7.32 1.55
C GLY A 391 30.74 -8.35 1.94
N SER A 392 31.18 -9.60 2.11
CA SER A 392 30.30 -10.76 2.35
C SER A 392 29.82 -10.91 3.80
N SER A 393 30.41 -10.20 4.75
CA SER A 393 30.19 -10.39 6.20
C SER A 393 28.78 -10.00 6.67
N LEU A 394 28.16 -8.98 6.07
CA LEU A 394 26.86 -8.42 6.46
C LEU A 394 25.75 -8.60 5.42
N VAL A 395 26.09 -9.18 4.27
CA VAL A 395 25.15 -9.55 3.19
C VAL A 395 23.90 -10.29 3.68
N PRO A 396 23.97 -11.31 4.58
CA PRO A 396 22.75 -11.95 5.06
C PRO A 396 21.79 -10.97 5.74
N ILE A 397 22.29 -10.04 6.56
CA ILE A 397 21.46 -9.05 7.26
C ILE A 397 20.80 -8.11 6.25
N ASN A 398 21.56 -7.62 5.27
CA ASN A 398 21.05 -6.75 4.21
C ASN A 398 19.90 -7.42 3.43
N VAL A 399 20.11 -8.66 2.99
CA VAL A 399 19.12 -9.42 2.23
C VAL A 399 17.85 -9.69 3.06
N ILE A 400 18.01 -10.12 4.32
CA ILE A 400 16.91 -10.39 5.23
C ILE A 400 16.05 -9.14 5.44
N LEU A 401 16.67 -8.02 5.80
CA LEU A 401 15.98 -6.76 6.04
C LEU A 401 15.37 -6.19 4.76
N GLY A 402 16.01 -6.37 3.60
CA GLY A 402 15.46 -5.95 2.33
C GLY A 402 14.19 -6.67 1.94
N TYR A 403 14.13 -7.99 2.14
CA TYR A 403 12.87 -8.73 1.97
C TYR A 403 11.81 -8.30 2.99
N GLU A 404 12.19 -8.12 4.26
CA GLU A 404 11.27 -7.75 5.34
C GLU A 404 10.62 -6.38 5.11
N ASN A 405 11.44 -5.36 4.81
CA ASN A 405 11.01 -3.97 4.70
C ASN A 405 10.58 -3.57 3.29
N LYS A 406 10.82 -4.42 2.27
CA LYS A 406 10.80 -4.04 0.85
C LYS A 406 11.76 -2.90 0.53
N SER A 407 12.93 -2.92 1.15
CA SER A 407 14.00 -1.94 0.91
C SER A 407 14.68 -2.21 -0.44
N ARG A 408 15.38 -1.19 -0.93
CA ARG A 408 16.37 -1.36 -2.00
C ARG A 408 17.70 -1.77 -1.38
N ASN A 409 18.26 -2.89 -1.84
CA ASN A 409 19.48 -3.46 -1.29
C ASN A 409 20.67 -3.17 -2.19
N ILE A 410 21.72 -2.62 -1.60
CA ILE A 410 22.97 -2.26 -2.26
C ILE A 410 24.11 -3.01 -1.55
N CYS A 411 24.97 -3.68 -2.31
CA CYS A 411 26.22 -4.23 -1.79
C CYS A 411 27.42 -3.62 -2.52
N ILE A 412 28.48 -3.36 -1.79
CA ILE A 412 29.79 -2.96 -2.30
C ILE A 412 30.75 -4.14 -2.11
N LEU A 413 31.59 -4.44 -3.09
CA LEU A 413 32.38 -5.68 -3.22
C LEU A 413 31.52 -6.92 -3.47
N ASP A 414 32.17 -8.02 -3.87
CA ASP A 414 31.46 -9.29 -4.13
C ASP A 414 30.73 -9.79 -2.86
N PRO A 415 29.40 -9.97 -2.91
CA PRO A 415 28.63 -10.48 -1.78
C PRO A 415 28.90 -11.97 -1.48
N GLY A 416 29.62 -12.66 -2.36
CA GLY A 416 29.95 -14.08 -2.24
C GLY A 416 28.90 -15.00 -2.86
N LEU A 417 29.19 -16.30 -2.81
CA LEU A 417 28.38 -17.33 -3.45
C LEU A 417 26.95 -17.36 -2.86
N GLY A 418 25.95 -17.46 -3.74
CA GLY A 418 24.53 -17.55 -3.38
C GLY A 418 23.79 -16.22 -3.22
N TYR A 419 24.50 -15.08 -3.33
CA TYR A 419 23.94 -13.76 -3.03
C TYR A 419 23.91 -12.75 -4.19
N ARG A 420 24.72 -12.96 -5.24
CA ARG A 420 24.86 -12.00 -6.36
C ARG A 420 23.51 -11.58 -6.99
N ASN A 421 22.55 -12.50 -7.07
CA ASN A 421 21.22 -12.24 -7.65
C ASN A 421 20.18 -11.69 -6.66
N LYS A 422 20.57 -11.38 -5.42
CA LYS A 422 19.66 -10.91 -4.35
C LYS A 422 19.72 -9.42 -4.07
N PHE A 423 20.58 -8.68 -4.78
CA PHE A 423 20.76 -7.25 -4.63
C PHE A 423 20.17 -6.46 -5.79
N ASP A 424 19.57 -5.31 -5.49
CA ASP A 424 19.08 -4.38 -6.52
C ASP A 424 20.26 -3.73 -7.26
N LYS A 425 21.37 -3.47 -6.55
CA LYS A 425 22.61 -2.96 -7.10
C LYS A 425 23.84 -3.54 -6.41
N LEU A 426 24.84 -3.90 -7.20
CA LEU A 426 26.16 -4.35 -6.75
C LEU A 426 27.21 -3.38 -7.29
N PHE A 427 28.08 -2.87 -6.42
CA PHE A 427 29.27 -2.12 -6.81
C PHE A 427 30.46 -3.05 -6.62
N VAL A 428 31.17 -3.40 -7.68
CA VAL A 428 32.25 -4.40 -7.62
C VAL A 428 33.50 -3.88 -8.33
N PRO A 429 34.72 -4.11 -7.82
CA PRO A 429 35.94 -3.76 -8.55
C PRO A 429 36.03 -4.49 -9.90
N GLU A 430 36.60 -3.85 -10.92
CA GLU A 430 36.76 -4.44 -12.26
C GLU A 430 37.52 -5.79 -12.26
N HIS A 431 38.48 -5.96 -11.32
CA HIS A 431 39.29 -7.17 -11.23
C HIS A 431 38.53 -8.41 -10.74
N ASP A 432 37.38 -8.25 -10.07
CA ASP A 432 36.57 -9.38 -9.56
C ASP A 432 35.74 -10.06 -10.66
N ARG A 433 35.69 -9.49 -11.88
CA ARG A 433 35.04 -10.04 -13.08
C ARG A 433 33.57 -10.46 -12.89
N VAL A 434 32.85 -9.85 -11.95
CA VAL A 434 31.41 -10.07 -11.75
C VAL A 434 30.63 -9.29 -12.81
N ARG A 435 29.69 -9.95 -13.51
CA ARG A 435 28.86 -9.34 -14.56
C ARG A 435 27.36 -9.50 -14.27
N GLY A 436 26.57 -8.51 -14.66
CA GLY A 436 25.10 -8.52 -14.55
C GLY A 436 24.50 -7.13 -14.73
N GLU A 437 23.21 -7.04 -15.09
CA GLU A 437 22.51 -5.76 -15.30
C GLU A 437 22.45 -4.87 -14.03
N ASN A 438 22.55 -5.50 -12.86
CA ASN A 438 22.57 -4.85 -11.56
C ASN A 438 23.98 -4.51 -11.05
N VAL A 439 25.03 -4.83 -11.81
CA VAL A 439 26.44 -4.63 -11.42
C VAL A 439 26.96 -3.31 -11.98
N VAL A 440 27.65 -2.54 -11.13
CA VAL A 440 28.39 -1.33 -11.48
C VAL A 440 29.85 -1.60 -11.15
N CYS A 441 30.70 -1.63 -12.17
CA CYS A 441 32.13 -1.83 -11.99
C CYS A 441 32.82 -0.51 -11.65
N PHE A 442 33.86 -0.55 -10.82
CA PHE A 442 34.70 0.60 -10.51
C PHE A 442 36.18 0.22 -10.44
N GLN A 443 37.06 1.21 -10.63
CA GLN A 443 38.51 1.06 -10.48
C GLN A 443 38.96 1.51 -9.10
N GLY A 444 39.87 0.76 -8.47
CA GLY A 444 40.42 1.11 -7.16
C GLY A 444 39.41 0.99 -6.01
N ALA A 445 39.29 2.03 -5.18
CA ALA A 445 38.34 2.11 -4.07
C ALA A 445 37.39 3.29 -4.28
N ILE A 446 36.11 3.13 -3.94
CA ILE A 446 35.12 4.20 -4.11
C ILE A 446 35.44 5.36 -3.15
N VAL A 447 35.86 6.50 -3.70
CA VAL A 447 36.19 7.74 -2.98
C VAL A 447 35.24 8.88 -3.38
N ASP A 448 35.22 9.95 -2.58
CA ASP A 448 34.31 11.10 -2.80
C ASP A 448 34.48 11.74 -4.19
N LYS A 449 35.68 11.65 -4.79
CA LYS A 449 36.00 12.23 -6.11
C LYS A 449 35.47 11.43 -7.30
N ASP A 450 34.96 10.22 -7.11
CA ASP A 450 34.49 9.41 -8.24
C ASP A 450 33.16 9.96 -8.76
N SER A 451 33.18 10.63 -9.92
CA SER A 451 31.95 10.98 -10.64
C SER A 451 31.30 9.68 -11.15
N MET A 452 30.23 9.23 -10.48
CA MET A 452 29.40 8.09 -10.91
C MET A 452 27.94 8.51 -11.04
#